data_AF-A0A350CKQ8-F1
#
_entry.id   AF-A0A350CKQ8-F1
#
_cell.length_a   1.000
_cell.length_b   1.000
_cell.length_c   1.000
_cell.angle_alpha   90.00
_cell.angle_beta   90.00
_cell.angle_gamma   90.00
#
_symmetry.space_group_name_H-M   'P 1'
#
loop_
_entity.id
_entity.type
_entity.pdbx_description
1 polymer ?
#
loop_
_entity_poly.entity_id
_entity_poly.type
_entity_poly.pdbx_seq_one_letter_code
_entity_poly.pdbx_strand_id
1 'polypeptide(L)'
;MFRAVRILRGRSDGGNAAPVLAAAAAEPDVPLYESYPHLSLVTDTGKEELPEDTNEPESEGEPPKGSGRARRILFGLVLVMVAAGSAYAVYETRTSTLQAKIFAGMMKDVNYRMEQGPSDAIRFPADSPYDARLGYSHLPAFLGKLHTRDYVVDAQARMSPKMLELADYGLFASYREKNRAGLEILDCRSQPLFGSRFPERQYERFDDAPQLLVQSLLFIENRELLDPAYPKRNPAIEWDRFSKAVFDKTLHSVGIGGGAPPAPGPAPPPPPPKNPPPP
;
A
#
# COMPACT_ATOMS: atom_id res chain seq x y z
N MET A 1 22.68 -19.55 2.61
CA MET A 1 24.14 -19.85 2.59
C MET A 1 24.15 -21.31 2.22
N PHE A 2 24.47 -21.64 0.97
CA PHE A 2 24.20 -22.99 0.43
C PHE A 2 25.50 -23.79 0.35
N ARG A 3 25.43 -25.03 0.82
CA ARG A 3 26.47 -26.06 0.65
C ARG A 3 25.82 -27.14 -0.23
N ALA A 4 26.46 -27.50 -1.34
CA ALA A 4 25.87 -28.42 -2.32
C ALA A 4 26.75 -29.66 -2.48
N VAL A 5 26.11 -30.84 -2.45
CA VAL A 5 26.73 -32.15 -2.72
C VAL A 5 25.89 -32.85 -3.80
N ARG A 6 26.59 -33.48 -4.76
CA ARG A 6 26.03 -34.12 -5.95
C ARG A 6 25.81 -35.61 -5.70
N ILE A 7 24.61 -36.14 -5.99
CA ILE A 7 24.33 -37.58 -6.03
C ILE A 7 23.52 -37.89 -7.31
N LEU A 8 23.95 -38.92 -8.04
CA LEU A 8 23.42 -39.35 -9.35
C LEU A 8 22.39 -40.48 -9.22
N ARG A 9 21.21 -40.31 -9.84
CA ARG A 9 20.26 -41.33 -10.36
C ARG A 9 19.02 -40.54 -10.86
N GLY A 10 18.30 -40.82 -11.93
CA GLY A 10 18.10 -41.97 -12.83
C GLY A 10 16.63 -41.87 -13.33
N ARG A 11 16.42 -41.90 -14.65
CA ARG A 11 15.17 -41.85 -15.49
C ARG A 11 13.89 -42.48 -14.84
N SER A 12 12.62 -42.17 -15.18
CA SER A 12 11.97 -41.93 -16.48
C SER A 12 10.49 -41.45 -16.40
N ASP A 13 10.09 -40.71 -17.44
CA ASP A 13 8.84 -40.69 -18.24
C ASP A 13 7.44 -40.47 -17.62
N GLY A 14 6.68 -39.56 -18.27
CA GLY A 14 5.29 -39.85 -18.68
C GLY A 14 4.24 -38.73 -18.46
N GLY A 15 3.60 -38.29 -19.55
CA GLY A 15 2.15 -38.01 -19.53
C GLY A 15 1.67 -36.58 -19.84
N ASN A 16 1.00 -36.43 -20.97
CA ASN A 16 0.35 -35.24 -21.53
C ASN A 16 -0.88 -34.74 -20.73
N ALA A 17 -1.22 -33.44 -20.84
CA ALA A 17 -2.41 -32.95 -21.56
C ALA A 17 -2.85 -31.51 -21.14
N ALA A 18 -3.01 -30.65 -22.15
CA ALA A 18 -3.90 -29.48 -22.22
C ALA A 18 -4.71 -29.64 -23.52
N PRO A 19 -5.89 -29.00 -23.78
CA PRO A 19 -6.11 -27.53 -23.83
C PRO A 19 -7.45 -27.09 -23.16
N VAL A 20 -7.63 -25.84 -22.69
CA VAL A 20 -7.91 -24.54 -23.35
C VAL A 20 -9.29 -24.42 -24.02
N LEU A 21 -10.03 -23.40 -23.55
CA LEU A 21 -11.29 -22.82 -24.03
C LEU A 21 -11.27 -22.39 -25.51
N ALA A 22 -12.44 -22.43 -26.14
CA ALA A 22 -12.79 -21.55 -27.25
C ALA A 22 -14.18 -20.93 -27.03
N ALA A 23 -14.25 -19.62 -27.19
CA ALA A 23 -15.42 -18.77 -27.10
C ALA A 23 -16.03 -18.49 -28.48
N ALA A 24 -17.34 -18.28 -28.53
CA ALA A 24 -18.06 -17.47 -29.53
C ALA A 24 -19.48 -17.23 -28.96
N ALA A 25 -19.83 -16.01 -28.53
CA ALA A 25 -20.26 -14.85 -29.32
C ALA A 25 -21.80 -14.73 -29.31
N ALA A 26 -22.32 -13.65 -28.69
CA ALA A 26 -23.47 -12.84 -29.12
C ALA A 26 -23.94 -11.93 -27.96
N GLU A 27 -23.78 -10.61 -28.13
CA GLU A 27 -24.54 -9.55 -27.43
C GLU A 27 -25.89 -9.28 -28.15
N PRO A 28 -26.70 -8.25 -27.84
CA PRO A 28 -26.95 -7.49 -26.60
C PRO A 28 -28.49 -7.39 -26.27
N ASP A 29 -28.81 -6.52 -25.30
CA ASP A 29 -30.11 -5.88 -25.01
C ASP A 29 -31.09 -6.56 -24.04
N VAL A 30 -31.31 -5.92 -22.87
CA VAL A 30 -32.61 -5.45 -22.32
C VAL A 30 -32.36 -4.80 -20.94
N PRO A 31 -32.83 -3.56 -20.67
CA PRO A 31 -33.05 -3.08 -19.30
C PRO A 31 -34.55 -3.02 -18.98
N LEU A 32 -34.98 -3.70 -17.91
CA LEU A 32 -36.30 -3.50 -17.29
C LEU A 32 -36.20 -3.65 -15.77
N TYR A 33 -36.33 -2.53 -15.06
CA TYR A 33 -37.40 -2.27 -14.07
C TYR A 33 -37.21 -0.85 -13.52
N GLU A 34 -38.18 -0.17 -12.92
CA GLU A 34 -39.61 -0.01 -13.15
C GLU A 34 -39.95 1.20 -12.27
N SER A 35 -40.61 2.19 -12.86
CA SER A 35 -41.10 3.40 -12.18
C SER A 35 -42.60 3.48 -12.47
N TYR A 36 -43.43 3.65 -11.44
CA TYR A 36 -44.51 4.64 -11.34
C TYR A 36 -45.35 4.43 -10.06
N PRO A 37 -45.92 5.51 -9.49
CA PRO A 37 -46.82 5.49 -8.35
C PRO A 37 -48.27 5.29 -8.81
N HIS A 38 -49.12 4.68 -7.98
CA HIS A 38 -50.56 4.74 -8.16
C HIS A 38 -51.23 4.90 -6.80
N LEU A 39 -52.07 5.93 -6.66
CA LEU A 39 -53.34 5.85 -5.92
C LEU A 39 -54.13 7.13 -6.17
N SER A 40 -54.95 7.05 -7.22
CA SER A 40 -56.13 7.89 -7.43
C SER A 40 -57.30 7.30 -6.65
N LEU A 41 -58.01 8.12 -5.87
CA LEU A 41 -59.41 7.89 -5.55
C LEU A 41 -60.12 9.25 -5.51
N VAL A 42 -61.08 9.38 -6.43
CA VAL A 42 -62.01 10.49 -6.64
C VAL A 42 -63.19 10.34 -5.68
N THR A 43 -63.69 11.46 -5.13
CA THR A 43 -65.12 11.88 -5.07
C THR A 43 -65.16 13.23 -4.37
N ASP A 44 -65.50 14.33 -5.03
CA ASP A 44 -66.84 14.83 -5.40
C ASP A 44 -67.19 16.04 -4.52
N THR A 45 -67.65 17.10 -5.17
CA THR A 45 -67.94 18.42 -4.63
C THR A 45 -69.43 18.56 -4.37
N GLY A 46 -69.83 18.82 -3.13
CA GLY A 46 -71.22 19.10 -2.74
C GLY A 46 -71.26 19.98 -1.49
N LYS A 47 -72.25 20.88 -1.46
CA LYS A 47 -72.38 22.12 -0.69
C LYS A 47 -73.42 21.98 0.44
N GLU A 48 -73.43 22.94 1.38
CA GLU A 48 -74.46 23.21 2.45
C GLU A 48 -74.43 22.22 3.64
N GLU A 49 -74.53 22.54 4.95
CA GLU A 49 -75.17 23.61 5.76
C GLU A 49 -74.55 23.60 7.20
N LEU A 50 -74.64 24.72 7.95
CA LEU A 50 -74.48 24.83 9.43
C LEU A 50 -75.88 24.79 10.11
N PRO A 51 -76.11 24.58 11.45
CA PRO A 51 -75.29 25.07 12.59
C PRO A 51 -75.26 24.21 13.91
N GLU A 52 -74.50 24.74 14.89
CA GLU A 52 -74.60 24.67 16.38
C GLU A 52 -74.69 23.33 17.15
N ASP A 53 -73.70 23.04 18.03
CA ASP A 53 -73.80 23.41 19.46
C ASP A 53 -72.42 23.32 20.17
N THR A 54 -72.36 24.07 21.26
CA THR A 54 -71.33 24.67 22.10
C THR A 54 -70.46 23.70 22.92
N ASN A 55 -69.14 24.01 23.05
CA ASN A 55 -68.39 24.14 24.33
C ASN A 55 -66.87 24.32 24.07
N GLU A 56 -66.35 25.50 24.39
CA GLU A 56 -64.91 25.81 24.54
C GLU A 56 -64.43 25.48 25.97
N PRO A 57 -63.13 25.60 26.33
CA PRO A 57 -61.88 25.45 25.57
C PRO A 57 -60.82 24.62 26.34
N GLU A 58 -60.04 23.74 25.72
CA GLU A 58 -58.82 23.21 26.37
C GLU A 58 -57.60 23.17 25.44
N SER A 59 -56.73 24.17 25.66
CA SER A 59 -55.28 24.07 25.66
C SER A 59 -54.60 23.52 24.40
N GLU A 60 -54.31 24.42 23.47
CA GLU A 60 -53.20 24.25 22.52
C GLU A 60 -51.90 23.97 23.28
N GLY A 61 -51.46 22.71 23.28
CA GLY A 61 -50.08 22.38 23.64
C GLY A 61 -49.15 22.91 22.57
N GLU A 62 -48.53 24.07 22.81
CA GLU A 62 -47.39 24.55 22.02
C GLU A 62 -46.37 23.41 21.81
N PRO A 63 -45.86 23.17 20.59
CA PRO A 63 -44.75 22.25 20.40
C PRO A 63 -43.56 22.78 21.21
N PRO A 64 -42.83 21.94 21.98
CA PRO A 64 -41.83 22.41 22.91
C PRO A 64 -40.74 23.23 22.20
N LYS A 65 -40.75 24.53 22.46
CA LYS A 65 -39.78 25.52 22.00
C LYS A 65 -38.47 25.35 22.79
N GLY A 66 -37.73 24.27 22.53
CA GLY A 66 -36.54 23.89 23.29
C GLY A 66 -35.32 23.41 22.49
N SER A 67 -35.39 23.36 21.16
CA SER A 67 -34.36 22.70 20.34
C SER A 67 -33.01 23.45 20.24
N GLY A 68 -32.96 24.74 20.58
CA GLY A 68 -31.74 25.56 20.47
C GLY A 68 -30.66 25.26 21.52
N ARG A 69 -31.05 24.98 22.78
CA ARG A 69 -30.09 24.65 23.85
C ARG A 69 -29.54 23.24 23.68
N ALA A 70 -30.40 22.26 23.39
CA ALA A 70 -29.97 20.89 23.10
C ALA A 70 -29.04 20.82 21.88
N ARG A 71 -29.33 21.57 20.80
CA ARG A 71 -28.47 21.66 19.61
C ARG A 71 -27.12 22.32 19.91
N ARG A 72 -27.08 23.35 20.77
CA ARG A 72 -25.82 23.97 21.23
C ARG A 72 -25.00 23.04 22.11
N ILE A 73 -25.65 22.28 23.00
CA ILE A 73 -24.98 21.27 23.85
C ILE A 73 -24.43 20.15 22.98
N LEU A 74 -25.21 19.64 22.03
CA LEU A 74 -24.76 18.63 21.07
C LEU A 74 -23.59 19.16 20.22
N PHE A 75 -23.68 20.39 19.73
CA PHE A 75 -22.60 21.01 18.97
C PHE A 75 -21.33 21.18 19.83
N GLY A 76 -21.47 21.60 21.08
CA GLY A 76 -20.36 21.68 22.03
C GLY A 76 -19.72 20.31 22.30
N LEU A 77 -20.54 19.27 22.48
CA LEU A 77 -20.06 17.90 22.67
C LEU A 77 -19.31 17.40 21.44
N VAL A 78 -19.84 17.62 20.24
CA VAL A 78 -19.16 17.29 18.98
C VAL A 78 -17.83 18.03 18.89
N LEU A 79 -17.78 19.32 19.22
CA LEU A 79 -16.54 20.11 19.16
C LEU A 79 -15.49 19.59 20.16
N VAL A 80 -15.91 19.21 21.37
CA VAL A 80 -15.03 18.58 22.37
C VAL A 80 -14.53 17.23 21.89
N MET A 81 -15.39 16.40 21.30
CA MET A 81 -15.01 15.10 20.73
C MET A 81 -14.00 15.25 19.59
N VAL A 82 -14.21 16.22 18.71
CA VAL A 82 -13.27 16.54 17.64
C VAL A 82 -11.94 17.02 18.20
N ALA A 83 -11.95 17.92 19.19
CA ALA A 83 -10.74 18.41 19.85
C ALA A 83 -9.96 17.26 20.52
N ALA A 84 -10.65 16.40 21.28
CA ALA A 84 -10.05 15.23 21.93
C ALA A 84 -9.49 14.22 20.92
N GLY A 85 -10.25 13.94 19.86
CA GLY A 85 -9.81 13.08 18.77
C GLY A 85 -8.58 13.63 18.05
N SER A 86 -8.54 14.93 17.79
CA SER A 86 -7.39 15.59 17.17
C SER A 86 -6.14 15.55 18.07
N ALA A 87 -6.31 15.78 19.37
CA ALA A 87 -5.21 15.67 20.34
C ALA A 87 -4.67 14.24 20.41
N TYR A 88 -5.56 13.24 20.40
CA TYR A 88 -5.16 11.83 20.35
C TYR A 88 -4.45 11.48 19.05
N ALA A 89 -4.91 12.00 17.90
CA ALA A 89 -4.24 11.80 16.62
C ALA A 89 -2.82 12.37 16.65
N VAL A 90 -2.61 13.59 17.17
CA VAL A 90 -1.28 14.19 17.33
C VAL A 90 -0.40 13.39 18.30
N TYR A 91 -0.98 12.81 19.34
CA TYR A 91 -0.25 11.93 20.24
C TYR A 91 0.20 10.64 19.53
N GLU A 92 -0.66 10.04 18.72
CA GLU A 92 -0.37 8.82 17.96
C GLU A 92 0.64 9.07 16.83
N THR A 93 0.65 10.24 16.18
CA THR A 93 1.69 10.57 15.17
C THR A 93 3.09 10.67 15.79
N ARG A 94 3.20 11.00 17.08
CA ARG A 94 4.48 11.08 17.80
C ARG A 94 4.94 9.76 18.39
N THR A 95 4.01 8.90 18.78
CA THR A 95 4.32 7.69 19.57
C THR A 95 4.05 6.38 18.83
N SER A 96 3.22 6.41 17.77
CA SER A 96 2.84 5.27 16.93
C SER A 96 2.43 4.01 17.72
N THR A 97 1.84 4.19 18.90
CA THR A 97 1.60 3.11 19.86
C THR A 97 0.47 2.18 19.44
N LEU A 98 -0.67 2.74 19.03
CA LEU A 98 -1.81 1.97 18.57
C LEU A 98 -1.47 1.26 17.25
N GLN A 99 -0.84 2.00 16.33
CA GLN A 99 -0.35 1.49 15.06
C GLN A 99 0.58 0.29 15.28
N ALA A 100 1.61 0.44 16.12
CA ALA A 100 2.55 -0.63 16.41
C ALA A 100 1.88 -1.84 17.05
N LYS A 101 0.92 -1.64 17.96
CA LYS A 101 0.19 -2.75 18.59
C LYS A 101 -0.63 -3.55 17.59
N ILE A 102 -1.33 -2.87 16.67
CA ILE A 102 -2.12 -3.51 15.62
C ILE A 102 -1.20 -4.29 14.68
N PHE A 103 -0.12 -3.67 14.19
CA PHE A 103 0.84 -4.33 13.30
C PHE A 103 1.56 -5.49 13.97
N ALA A 104 2.01 -5.35 15.22
CA ALA A 104 2.63 -6.44 15.96
C ALA A 104 1.67 -7.63 16.14
N GLY A 105 0.38 -7.36 16.37
CA GLY A 105 -0.66 -8.39 16.42
C GLY A 105 -0.82 -9.12 15.08
N MET A 106 -0.88 -8.39 13.96
CA MET A 106 -0.99 -8.97 12.62
C MET A 106 0.24 -9.77 12.21
N MET A 107 1.43 -9.34 12.64
CA MET A 107 2.71 -9.96 12.28
C MET A 107 3.14 -11.09 13.21
N LYS A 108 2.41 -11.36 14.31
CA LYS A 108 2.82 -12.39 15.30
C LYS A 108 3.01 -13.78 14.66
N ASP A 109 2.18 -14.10 13.67
CA ASP A 109 2.16 -15.41 13.01
C ASP A 109 2.98 -15.41 11.70
N VAL A 110 3.65 -14.29 11.38
CA VAL A 110 4.54 -14.17 10.22
C VAL A 110 5.94 -14.61 10.63
N ASN A 111 6.31 -15.81 10.20
CA ASN A 111 7.62 -16.40 10.49
C ASN A 111 8.02 -17.37 9.40
N TYR A 112 9.27 -17.83 9.47
CA TYR A 112 9.79 -18.88 8.61
C TYR A 112 10.70 -19.80 9.42
N ARG A 113 10.85 -21.04 8.94
CA ARG A 113 11.76 -22.04 9.51
C ARG A 113 12.53 -22.73 8.41
N MET A 114 13.76 -23.14 8.69
CA MET A 114 14.55 -23.94 7.75
C MET A 114 14.22 -25.41 7.95
N GLU A 115 13.88 -26.11 6.86
CA GLU A 115 13.70 -27.56 6.88
C GLU A 115 14.51 -28.23 5.78
N GLN A 116 14.74 -29.54 5.93
CA GLN A 116 15.42 -30.33 4.91
C GLN A 116 14.58 -30.48 3.65
N GLY A 117 15.27 -30.57 2.51
CA GLY A 117 14.68 -30.75 1.19
C GLY A 117 14.06 -29.49 0.58
N PRO A 118 13.50 -29.61 -0.63
CA PRO A 118 12.75 -28.54 -1.26
C PRO A 118 11.47 -28.20 -0.48
N SER A 119 11.05 -26.94 -0.60
CA SER A 119 9.87 -26.37 0.05
C SER A 119 8.89 -25.86 -0.98
N ASP A 120 7.65 -26.35 -0.89
CA ASP A 120 6.50 -25.83 -1.65
C ASP A 120 5.87 -24.62 -0.94
N ALA A 121 6.28 -24.35 0.30
CA ALA A 121 5.82 -23.26 1.15
C ALA A 121 6.80 -22.07 1.07
N ILE A 122 7.10 -21.61 -0.14
CA ILE A 122 7.99 -20.48 -0.38
C ILE A 122 7.50 -19.64 -1.55
N ARG A 123 7.49 -18.31 -1.38
CA ARG A 123 7.29 -17.37 -2.48
C ARG A 123 8.56 -16.54 -2.65
N PHE A 124 9.05 -16.51 -3.88
CA PHE A 124 10.20 -15.68 -4.25
C PHE A 124 9.71 -14.26 -4.55
N PRO A 125 10.46 -13.22 -4.14
CA PRO A 125 10.05 -11.85 -4.40
C PRO A 125 10.03 -11.56 -5.89
N ALA A 126 9.11 -10.69 -6.29
CA ALA A 126 9.05 -10.15 -7.64
C ALA A 126 10.25 -9.23 -7.91
N ASP A 127 10.39 -8.75 -9.14
CA ASP A 127 11.49 -7.88 -9.51
C ASP A 127 11.34 -6.50 -8.85
N SER A 128 12.23 -6.20 -7.91
CA SER A 128 12.34 -4.91 -7.23
C SER A 128 13.80 -4.45 -7.26
N PRO A 129 14.11 -3.14 -7.21
CA PRO A 129 15.49 -2.68 -7.29
C PRO A 129 16.41 -3.32 -6.24
N TYR A 130 15.89 -3.59 -5.04
CA TYR A 130 16.63 -4.24 -3.97
C TYR A 130 16.77 -5.74 -4.20
N ASP A 131 15.65 -6.42 -4.50
CA ASP A 131 15.63 -7.88 -4.73
C ASP A 131 16.43 -8.28 -5.97
N ALA A 132 16.38 -7.49 -7.03
CA ALA A 132 17.18 -7.66 -8.24
C ALA A 132 18.67 -7.50 -7.93
N ARG A 133 19.03 -6.43 -7.20
CA ARG A 133 20.40 -6.09 -6.83
C ARG A 133 21.06 -7.17 -5.97
N LEU A 134 20.31 -7.79 -5.07
CA LEU A 134 20.81 -8.88 -4.21
C LEU A 134 20.57 -10.27 -4.81
N GLY A 135 19.92 -10.36 -5.97
CA GLY A 135 19.65 -11.60 -6.69
C GLY A 135 18.49 -12.43 -6.13
N TYR A 136 17.68 -11.88 -5.21
CA TYR A 136 16.51 -12.55 -4.66
C TYR A 136 15.42 -12.81 -5.71
N SER A 137 15.15 -11.86 -6.61
CA SER A 137 14.18 -12.04 -7.70
C SER A 137 14.61 -13.09 -8.72
N HIS A 138 15.92 -13.36 -8.81
CA HIS A 138 16.52 -14.32 -9.74
C HIS A 138 16.65 -15.74 -9.15
N LEU A 139 16.29 -15.96 -7.88
CA LEU A 139 16.40 -17.26 -7.22
C LEU A 139 15.72 -18.42 -7.99
N PRO A 140 14.48 -18.27 -8.52
CA PRO A 140 13.86 -19.34 -9.31
C PRO A 140 14.71 -19.75 -10.51
N ALA A 141 15.29 -18.78 -11.22
CA ALA A 141 16.15 -19.03 -12.38
C ALA A 141 17.47 -19.71 -11.98
N PHE A 142 18.08 -19.31 -10.85
CA PHE A 142 19.29 -19.96 -10.34
C PHE A 142 19.02 -21.41 -9.91
N LEU A 143 17.94 -21.65 -9.18
CA LEU A 143 17.54 -22.99 -8.75
C LEU A 143 17.26 -23.88 -9.97
N GLY A 144 16.56 -23.37 -10.99
CA GLY A 144 16.34 -24.09 -12.24
C GLY A 144 17.64 -24.49 -12.93
N LYS A 145 18.61 -23.57 -13.06
CA LYS A 145 19.93 -23.84 -13.65
C LYS A 145 20.80 -24.80 -12.83
N LEU A 146 20.61 -24.85 -11.51
CA LEU A 146 21.30 -25.79 -10.64
C LEU A 146 20.69 -27.19 -10.76
N HIS A 147 19.36 -27.26 -10.81
CA HIS A 147 18.64 -28.52 -10.99
C HIS A 147 19.00 -29.23 -12.31
N THR A 148 19.21 -28.48 -13.40
CA THR A 148 19.67 -29.06 -14.67
C THR A 148 21.10 -29.61 -14.64
N ARG A 149 21.86 -29.36 -13.56
CA ARG A 149 23.22 -29.86 -13.33
C ARG A 149 23.31 -30.87 -12.18
N ASP A 150 22.19 -31.50 -11.84
CA ASP A 150 22.07 -32.51 -10.78
C ASP A 150 22.35 -31.98 -9.36
N TYR A 151 22.23 -30.66 -9.14
CA TYR A 151 22.26 -30.11 -7.78
C TYR A 151 20.89 -30.26 -7.12
N VAL A 152 20.89 -30.71 -5.86
CA VAL A 152 19.69 -30.88 -5.05
C VAL A 152 19.62 -29.83 -3.96
N VAL A 153 18.39 -29.47 -3.57
CA VAL A 153 18.13 -28.59 -2.44
C VAL A 153 18.25 -29.40 -1.14
N ASP A 154 19.34 -29.18 -0.41
CA ASP A 154 19.60 -29.84 0.89
C ASP A 154 18.63 -29.36 1.98
N ALA A 155 18.39 -28.05 2.03
CA ALA A 155 17.45 -27.42 2.94
C ALA A 155 16.87 -26.14 2.33
N GLN A 156 15.61 -25.86 2.64
CA GLN A 156 14.89 -24.68 2.18
C GLN A 156 14.00 -24.09 3.26
N ALA A 157 13.80 -22.77 3.20
CA ALA A 157 12.90 -22.08 4.10
C ALA A 157 11.45 -22.45 3.81
N ARG A 158 10.67 -22.67 4.88
CA ARG A 158 9.22 -22.82 4.85
C ARG A 158 8.60 -21.62 5.55
N MET A 159 7.85 -20.83 4.78
CA MET A 159 7.09 -19.69 5.26
C MET A 159 5.85 -20.17 6.02
N SER A 160 5.45 -19.44 7.05
CA SER A 160 4.20 -19.71 7.76
C SER A 160 2.99 -19.48 6.85
N PRO A 161 1.82 -20.11 7.13
CA PRO A 161 0.61 -19.88 6.34
C PRO A 161 0.25 -18.40 6.22
N LYS A 162 0.39 -17.63 7.33
CA LYS A 162 0.12 -16.19 7.33
C LYS A 162 1.10 -15.43 6.41
N MET A 163 2.36 -15.82 6.39
CA MET A 163 3.36 -15.21 5.52
C MET A 163 3.10 -15.49 4.04
N LEU A 164 2.64 -16.70 3.70
CA LEU A 164 2.23 -17.05 2.34
C LEU A 164 0.99 -16.24 1.89
N GLU A 165 -0.02 -16.14 2.75
CA GLU A 165 -1.23 -15.34 2.51
C GLU A 165 -0.86 -13.87 2.23
N LEU A 166 0.00 -13.26 3.05
CA LEU A 166 0.45 -11.89 2.84
C LEU A 166 1.27 -11.73 1.56
N ALA A 167 2.14 -12.69 1.24
CA ALA A 167 2.89 -12.69 -0.01
C ALA A 167 1.97 -12.80 -1.23
N ASP A 168 0.89 -13.59 -1.14
CA ASP A 168 -0.13 -13.72 -2.18
C ASP A 168 -0.96 -12.44 -2.36
N TYR A 169 -1.13 -11.64 -1.32
CA TYR A 169 -1.66 -10.27 -1.42
C TYR A 169 -0.64 -9.25 -1.96
N GLY A 170 0.58 -9.68 -2.31
CA GLY A 170 1.63 -8.81 -2.82
C GLY A 170 2.41 -8.05 -1.76
N LEU A 171 2.27 -8.40 -0.48
CA LEU A 171 3.13 -7.85 0.57
C LEU A 171 4.50 -8.51 0.55
N PHE A 172 5.52 -7.73 0.92
CA PHE A 172 6.88 -8.24 1.01
C PHE A 172 7.03 -9.24 2.15
N ALA A 173 7.76 -10.32 1.87
CA ALA A 173 8.13 -11.31 2.86
C ALA A 173 9.01 -10.67 3.95
N SER A 174 8.60 -10.78 5.22
CA SER A 174 9.38 -10.31 6.35
C SER A 174 10.47 -11.31 6.71
N TYR A 175 11.71 -10.97 6.40
CA TYR A 175 12.89 -11.71 6.83
C TYR A 175 14.03 -10.73 7.08
N ARG A 176 15.09 -11.21 7.74
CA ARG A 176 16.28 -10.39 7.97
C ARG A 176 17.03 -10.24 6.65
N GLU A 177 16.85 -9.09 6.02
CA GLU A 177 17.57 -8.73 4.81
C GLU A 177 19.07 -8.66 5.07
N LYS A 178 19.83 -8.95 4.01
CA LYS A 178 21.28 -8.86 4.06
C LYS A 178 21.71 -7.53 3.50
N ASN A 179 22.42 -6.77 4.33
CA ASN A 179 23.01 -5.50 3.94
C ASN A 179 24.21 -5.68 2.97
N ARG A 180 24.69 -6.93 2.84
CA ARG A 180 25.83 -7.35 2.03
C ARG A 180 25.48 -8.57 1.20
N ALA A 181 25.70 -8.49 -0.11
CA ALA A 181 25.78 -9.63 -1.01
C ALA A 181 27.24 -9.93 -1.35
N GLY A 182 27.47 -11.11 -1.92
CA GLY A 182 28.80 -11.52 -2.36
C GLY A 182 28.92 -13.00 -2.63
N LEU A 183 30.05 -13.37 -3.23
CA LEU A 183 30.47 -14.73 -3.46
C LEU A 183 31.82 -14.92 -2.77
N GLU A 184 31.89 -15.86 -1.84
CA GLU A 184 33.14 -16.27 -1.21
C GLU A 184 33.36 -17.76 -1.53
N ILE A 185 34.48 -18.06 -2.19
CA ILE A 185 34.91 -19.42 -2.52
C ILE A 185 36.01 -19.78 -1.54
N LEU A 186 35.78 -20.84 -0.78
CA LEU A 186 36.73 -21.36 0.21
C LEU A 186 37.42 -22.63 -0.30
N ASP A 187 38.68 -22.85 0.10
CA ASP A 187 39.38 -24.13 -0.10
C ASP A 187 38.84 -25.21 0.86
N CYS A 188 39.35 -26.43 0.74
CA CYS A 188 38.96 -27.55 1.60
C CYS A 188 39.31 -27.36 3.09
N ARG A 189 40.18 -26.40 3.42
CA ARG A 189 40.55 -25.99 4.79
C ARG A 189 39.81 -24.72 5.23
N SER A 190 38.74 -24.36 4.52
CA SER A 190 37.93 -23.16 4.77
C SER A 190 38.69 -21.83 4.63
N GLN A 191 39.77 -21.80 3.83
CA GLN A 191 40.53 -20.58 3.54
C GLN A 191 39.97 -19.89 2.29
N PRO A 192 39.80 -18.56 2.27
CA PRO A 192 39.25 -17.86 1.11
C PRO A 192 40.21 -17.91 -0.09
N LEU A 193 39.74 -18.48 -1.20
CA LEU A 193 40.41 -18.50 -2.51
C LEU A 193 39.95 -17.32 -3.38
N PHE A 194 38.68 -16.96 -3.29
CA PHE A 194 38.09 -15.86 -4.04
C PHE A 194 36.98 -15.20 -3.23
N GLY A 195 36.87 -13.88 -3.31
CA GLY A 195 35.84 -13.11 -2.64
C GLY A 195 35.39 -11.94 -3.51
N SER A 196 34.11 -11.89 -3.84
CA SER A 196 33.44 -10.72 -4.40
C SER A 196 32.39 -10.24 -3.39
N ARG A 197 32.33 -8.94 -3.13
CA ARG A 197 31.41 -8.34 -2.16
C ARG A 197 30.69 -7.17 -2.80
N PHE A 198 29.41 -7.04 -2.50
CA PHE A 198 28.61 -5.93 -2.97
C PHE A 198 27.65 -5.44 -1.88
N PRO A 199 27.61 -4.13 -1.57
CA PRO A 199 28.53 -3.09 -2.05
C PRO A 199 30.00 -3.38 -1.69
N GLU A 200 30.95 -2.93 -2.53
CA GLU A 200 32.39 -3.10 -2.23
C GLU A 200 32.82 -2.33 -0.98
N ARG A 201 32.20 -1.15 -0.77
CA ARG A 201 32.46 -0.28 0.37
C ARG A 201 31.19 -0.20 1.21
N GLN A 202 31.31 -0.63 2.46
CA GLN A 202 30.26 -0.53 3.46
C GLN A 202 30.87 -0.35 4.84
N TYR A 203 30.08 0.23 5.74
CA TYR A 203 30.34 0.16 7.18
C TYR A 203 29.74 -1.16 7.70
N GLU A 204 30.47 -1.90 8.54
CA GLU A 204 29.98 -3.19 9.05
C GLU A 204 28.83 -2.98 10.05
N ARG A 205 28.91 -1.91 10.85
CA ARG A 205 27.88 -1.49 11.79
C ARG A 205 27.47 -0.06 11.51
N PHE A 206 26.26 0.29 11.93
CA PHE A 206 25.78 1.67 11.86
C PHE A 206 26.71 2.62 12.62
N ASP A 207 27.20 2.21 13.80
CA ASP A 207 28.09 3.00 14.66
C ASP A 207 29.48 3.25 14.03
N ASP A 208 29.85 2.48 13.00
CA ASP A 208 31.12 2.68 12.28
C ASP A 208 31.01 3.81 11.25
N ALA A 209 29.79 4.26 10.90
CA ALA A 209 29.58 5.34 9.95
C ALA A 209 29.96 6.69 10.58
N PRO A 210 30.77 7.53 9.90
CA PRO A 210 31.12 8.86 10.39
C PRO A 210 29.87 9.70 10.66
N GLN A 211 29.76 10.26 11.86
CA GLN A 211 28.60 11.05 12.27
C GLN A 211 28.31 12.23 11.33
N LEU A 212 29.36 12.86 10.78
CA LEU A 212 29.21 13.92 9.78
C LEU A 212 28.47 13.44 8.52
N LEU A 213 28.72 12.21 8.06
CA LEU A 213 28.05 11.62 6.91
C LEU A 213 26.59 11.32 7.23
N VAL A 214 26.32 10.72 8.40
CA VAL A 214 24.95 10.43 8.86
C VAL A 214 24.14 11.72 8.97
N GLN A 215 24.67 12.75 9.62
CA GLN A 215 24.01 14.05 9.77
C GLN A 215 23.77 14.74 8.43
N SER A 216 24.72 14.64 7.49
CA SER A 216 24.56 15.20 6.14
C SER A 216 23.44 14.52 5.37
N LEU A 217 23.35 13.18 5.43
CA LEU A 217 22.28 12.41 4.78
C LEU A 217 20.92 12.70 5.40
N LEU A 218 20.82 12.73 6.72
CA LEU A 218 19.59 13.14 7.41
C LEU A 218 19.19 14.57 7.01
N PHE A 219 20.15 15.48 6.86
CA PHE A 219 19.84 16.85 6.49
C PHE A 219 19.18 16.98 5.11
N ILE A 220 19.64 16.19 4.13
CA ILE A 220 19.16 16.24 2.75
C ILE A 220 17.93 15.34 2.49
N GLU A 221 17.89 14.15 3.07
CA GLU A 221 16.81 13.16 2.83
C GLU A 221 15.67 13.33 3.85
N ASN A 222 15.98 13.15 5.13
CA ASN A 222 15.01 13.20 6.22
C ASN A 222 15.65 13.54 7.57
N ARG A 223 15.38 14.77 8.04
CA ARG A 223 15.98 15.36 9.25
C ARG A 223 15.48 14.71 10.53
N GLU A 224 14.32 14.09 10.46
CA GLU A 224 13.57 13.66 11.63
C GLU A 224 13.64 12.13 11.81
N LEU A 225 14.32 11.41 10.91
CA LEU A 225 14.38 9.94 10.89
C LEU A 225 15.00 9.35 12.17
N LEU A 226 15.96 10.07 12.78
CA LEU A 226 16.68 9.65 13.98
C LEU A 226 16.54 10.67 15.13
N ASP A 227 15.39 11.35 15.21
CA ASP A 227 15.12 12.32 16.29
C ASP A 227 14.95 11.61 17.65
N PRO A 228 15.83 11.85 18.65
CA PRO A 228 15.73 11.22 19.96
C PRO A 228 14.51 11.68 20.77
N ALA A 229 13.85 12.79 20.40
CA ALA A 229 12.64 13.25 21.09
C ALA A 229 11.43 12.34 20.83
N TYR A 230 11.41 11.64 19.69
CA TYR A 230 10.30 10.78 19.27
C TYR A 230 10.78 9.39 18.82
N PRO A 231 11.37 8.59 19.73
CA PRO A 231 12.06 7.34 19.38
C PRO A 231 11.14 6.22 18.87
N LYS A 232 9.82 6.34 19.10
CA LYS A 232 8.82 5.35 18.67
C LYS A 232 8.05 5.76 17.43
N ARG A 233 8.34 6.93 16.87
CA ARG A 233 7.64 7.44 15.70
C ARG A 233 7.89 6.53 14.51
N ASN A 234 6.85 6.21 13.76
CA ASN A 234 6.98 5.42 12.55
C ASN A 234 7.75 6.22 11.46
N PRO A 235 8.98 5.82 11.10
CA PRO A 235 9.79 6.54 10.11
C PRO A 235 9.21 6.46 8.68
N ALA A 236 8.32 5.51 8.40
CA ALA A 236 7.75 5.32 7.06
C ALA A 236 6.69 6.38 6.71
N ILE A 237 6.19 7.14 7.69
CA ILE A 237 5.13 8.14 7.46
C ILE A 237 5.62 9.52 7.89
N GLU A 238 5.85 10.39 6.91
CA GLU A 238 6.20 11.79 7.13
C GLU A 238 4.93 12.65 7.22
N TRP A 239 4.35 12.75 8.43
CA TRP A 239 3.08 13.47 8.65
C TRP A 239 3.13 14.95 8.27
N ASP A 240 4.25 15.63 8.47
CA ASP A 240 4.41 17.03 8.07
C ASP A 240 4.28 17.18 6.54
N ARG A 241 5.11 16.45 5.79
CA ARG A 241 5.08 16.48 4.31
C ARG A 241 3.75 16.00 3.75
N PHE A 242 3.16 14.96 4.35
CA PHE A 242 1.84 14.46 3.96
C PHE A 242 0.75 15.50 4.19
N SER A 243 0.69 16.12 5.38
CA SER A 243 -0.33 17.13 5.70
C SER A 243 -0.22 18.36 4.81
N LYS A 244 1.02 18.82 4.54
CA LYS A 244 1.28 19.90 3.60
C LYS A 244 0.81 19.55 2.19
N ALA A 245 1.17 18.37 1.68
CA ALA A 245 0.77 17.93 0.35
C ALA A 245 -0.75 17.82 0.19
N VAL A 246 -1.44 17.30 1.21
CA VAL A 246 -2.90 17.24 1.24
C VAL A 246 -3.49 18.65 1.23
N PHE A 247 -3.00 19.54 2.10
CA PHE A 247 -3.49 20.92 2.20
C PHE A 247 -3.28 21.70 0.90
N ASP A 248 -2.08 21.63 0.32
CA ASP A 248 -1.76 22.24 -0.97
C ASP A 248 -2.67 21.69 -2.08
N LYS A 249 -2.88 20.37 -2.13
CA LYS A 249 -3.77 19.74 -3.11
C LYS A 249 -5.23 20.16 -2.93
N THR A 250 -5.71 20.27 -1.70
CA THR A 250 -7.07 20.74 -1.39
C THR A 250 -7.24 22.20 -1.79
N LEU A 251 -6.30 23.09 -1.45
CA LEU A 251 -6.31 24.49 -1.87
C LEU A 251 -6.32 24.66 -3.39
N HIS A 252 -5.49 23.88 -4.09
CA HIS A 252 -5.47 23.85 -5.55
C HIS A 252 -6.78 23.32 -6.14
N SER A 253 -7.41 22.32 -5.52
CA SER A 253 -8.69 21.76 -6.00
C SER A 253 -9.90 22.67 -5.77
N VAL A 254 -9.82 23.55 -4.77
CA VAL A 254 -10.89 24.51 -4.41
C VAL A 254 -10.68 25.87 -5.11
N GLY A 255 -9.63 26.02 -5.92
CA GLY A 255 -9.39 27.22 -6.73
C GLY A 255 -8.88 28.43 -5.93
N ILE A 256 -8.42 28.25 -4.70
CA ILE A 256 -7.92 29.33 -3.81
C ILE A 256 -6.38 29.41 -3.91
N GLY A 257 -5.84 29.28 -5.11
CA GLY A 257 -4.42 29.43 -5.42
C GLY A 257 -4.27 30.32 -6.64
N GLY A 258 -4.03 31.61 -6.42
CA GLY A 258 -3.77 32.59 -7.47
C GLY A 258 -2.56 32.19 -8.29
N GLY A 259 -2.80 31.64 -9.48
CA GLY A 259 -1.75 31.33 -10.44
C GLY A 259 -1.17 32.62 -11.01
N ALA A 260 0.12 32.84 -10.81
CA ALA A 260 0.88 33.65 -11.75
C ALA A 260 0.77 32.98 -13.14
N PRO A 261 0.46 33.73 -14.21
CA PRO A 261 0.35 33.13 -15.53
C PRO A 261 1.69 32.51 -15.94
N PRO A 262 1.69 31.31 -16.56
CA PRO A 262 2.92 30.73 -17.08
C PRO A 262 3.50 31.66 -18.15
N ALA A 263 4.81 31.89 -18.09
CA ALA A 263 5.53 32.66 -19.09
C ALA A 263 5.25 32.08 -20.50
N PRO A 264 5.03 32.92 -21.53
CA PRO A 264 4.74 32.42 -22.87
C PRO A 264 5.94 31.61 -23.37
N GLY A 265 5.66 30.35 -23.75
CA GLY A 265 6.65 29.47 -24.39
C GLY A 265 7.12 30.03 -25.73
N PRO A 266 8.28 29.57 -26.23
CA PRO A 266 8.84 30.05 -27.49
C PRO A 266 7.89 29.79 -28.66
N ALA A 267 7.78 30.77 -29.56
CA ALA A 267 6.91 30.72 -30.72
C ALA A 267 7.26 29.53 -31.65
N PRO A 268 6.26 28.89 -32.29
CA PRO A 268 6.50 27.78 -33.20
C PRO A 268 7.28 28.25 -34.45
N PRO A 269 8.14 27.39 -35.02
CA PRO A 269 8.92 27.73 -36.21
C PRO A 269 8.01 27.92 -37.44
N PRO A 270 8.41 28.77 -38.40
CA PRO A 270 7.63 29.02 -39.61
C PRO A 270 7.56 27.77 -40.51
N PRO A 271 6.48 27.61 -41.29
CA PRO A 271 6.32 26.47 -42.18
C PRO A 271 7.36 26.45 -43.32
N PRO A 272 7.73 25.26 -43.82
CA PRO A 272 8.73 25.13 -44.89
C PRO A 272 8.23 25.74 -46.21
N PRO A 273 9.15 26.24 -47.07
CA PRO A 273 8.78 26.83 -48.35
C PRO A 273 8.19 25.78 -49.30
N LYS A 274 7.16 26.19 -50.06
CA LYS A 274 6.52 25.35 -51.08
C LYS A 274 7.48 25.13 -52.26
N ASN A 275 7.64 23.88 -52.69
CA ASN A 275 8.45 23.53 -53.86
C ASN A 275 7.88 24.19 -55.14
N PRO A 276 8.73 24.68 -56.04
CA PRO A 276 8.28 25.21 -57.33
C PRO A 276 7.72 24.10 -58.23
N PRO A 277 6.77 24.40 -59.12
CA PRO A 277 6.20 23.42 -60.03
C PRO A 277 7.24 22.94 -61.06
N PRO A 278 7.17 21.66 -61.48
CA PRO A 278 8.12 21.11 -62.44
C PRO A 278 7.89 21.68 -63.86
N PRO A 279 8.94 21.68 -64.71
CA PRO A 279 8.85 22.06 -66.12
C PRO A 279 8.08 21.04 -66.96
#